data_AF-A0A2E1DNM7-F1
#
_entry.id   AF-A0A2E1DNM7-F1
#
_cell.length_a   1.000
_cell.length_b   1.000
_cell.length_c   1.000
_cell.angle_alpha   90.00
_cell.angle_beta   90.00
_cell.angle_gamma   90.00
#
_symmetry.space_group_name_H-M   'P 1'
#
loop_
_entity.id
_entity.type
_entity.pdbx_description
1 polymer ?
#
loop_
_entity_poly.entity_id
_entity_poly.type
_entity_poly.pdbx_seq_one_letter_code
_entity_poly.pdbx_strand_id
1 'polypeptide(L)'
;MGFPGTWMTESESVVYRVVPKCACSTIGQILYYSDHGKFFDGDIHDATAGLHKWAIEASQKVISANVRTHTSYAFTCVRNPYTRILSSFFDKICGIQRNGKRYRGKLVPMLIQKYGIEVGGEEGKEEFDQIRSFRRFLLFARDTIRWKRPMEPDIHWSAMSGHVSTFIVNGGRYDNIFWTEKFNEGMGEVLK
;
A
#
# COMPACT_ATOMS: atom_id res chain seq x y z
N MET A 1 9.57 7.19 -18.38
CA MET A 1 8.46 7.13 -17.38
C MET A 1 8.31 5.69 -16.93
N GLY A 2 8.12 5.45 -15.63
CA GLY A 2 8.07 4.11 -15.03
C GLY A 2 6.74 3.81 -14.34
N PHE A 3 6.52 2.59 -13.84
CA PHE A 3 5.26 2.17 -13.24
C PHE A 3 5.42 1.79 -11.75
N PRO A 4 5.86 2.72 -10.87
CA PRO A 4 6.14 2.41 -9.47
C PRO A 4 4.93 1.79 -8.76
N GLY A 5 5.19 0.75 -7.98
CA GLY A 5 4.16 0.00 -7.24
C GLY A 5 3.18 -0.75 -8.14
N THR A 6 3.61 -1.15 -9.33
CA THR A 6 2.85 -2.08 -10.20
C THR A 6 3.37 -3.49 -10.00
N TRP A 7 2.45 -4.41 -9.74
CA TRP A 7 2.68 -5.84 -9.67
C TRP A 7 1.95 -6.51 -10.82
N MET A 8 2.47 -7.63 -11.31
CA MET A 8 1.89 -8.40 -12.41
C MET A 8 2.21 -9.87 -12.19
N THR A 9 1.28 -10.75 -12.56
CA THR A 9 1.52 -12.20 -12.60
C THR A 9 2.66 -12.54 -13.57
N GLU A 10 3.40 -13.62 -13.33
CA GLU A 10 4.44 -14.10 -14.25
C GLU A 10 3.83 -14.65 -15.54
N SER A 11 2.58 -15.13 -15.46
CA SER A 11 1.76 -15.47 -16.62
C SER A 11 1.34 -14.27 -17.47
N GLU A 12 1.60 -13.04 -17.02
CA GLU A 12 1.11 -11.80 -17.64
C GLU A 12 -0.41 -11.78 -17.82
N SER A 13 -1.16 -12.43 -16.93
CA SER A 13 -2.62 -12.46 -16.99
C SER A 13 -3.27 -11.20 -16.41
N VAL A 14 -2.67 -10.62 -15.37
CA VAL A 14 -3.26 -9.51 -14.61
C VAL A 14 -2.20 -8.53 -14.13
N VAL A 15 -2.49 -7.23 -14.24
CA VAL A 15 -1.69 -6.11 -13.70
C VAL A 15 -2.41 -5.46 -12.53
N TYR A 16 -1.74 -5.33 -11.39
CA TYR A 16 -2.25 -4.67 -10.19
C TYR A 16 -1.43 -3.44 -9.84
N ARG A 17 -2.06 -2.26 -9.82
CA ARG A 17 -1.46 -1.07 -9.21
C ARG A 17 -1.70 -1.06 -7.70
N VAL A 18 -0.64 -1.18 -6.92
CA VAL A 18 -0.69 -1.23 -5.45
C VAL A 18 -1.03 0.14 -4.84
N VAL A 19 -2.07 0.18 -4.02
CA VAL A 19 -2.34 1.31 -3.11
C VAL A 19 -2.17 0.83 -1.68
N PRO A 20 -1.21 1.40 -0.91
CA PRO A 20 -1.00 1.00 0.47
C PRO A 20 -2.29 1.07 1.30
N LYS A 21 -2.47 0.06 2.16
CA LYS A 21 -3.60 -0.09 3.09
C LYS A 21 -4.96 -0.35 2.43
N CYS A 22 -4.97 -0.71 1.15
CA CYS A 22 -6.15 -1.14 0.37
C CYS A 22 -6.02 -2.63 -0.01
N ALA A 23 -5.88 -3.50 0.99
CA ALA A 23 -5.77 -4.97 0.84
C ALA A 23 -4.60 -5.49 -0.02
N CYS A 24 -3.55 -4.69 -0.23
CA CYS A 24 -2.41 -5.06 -1.08
C CYS A 24 -1.71 -6.40 -0.75
N SER A 25 -1.60 -6.77 0.53
CA SER A 25 -1.04 -8.09 0.91
C SER A 25 -1.93 -9.25 0.47
N THR A 26 -3.25 -9.11 0.67
CA THR A 26 -4.24 -10.12 0.25
C THR A 26 -4.28 -10.25 -1.27
N ILE A 27 -4.32 -9.13 -1.99
CA ILE A 27 -4.31 -9.13 -3.46
C ILE A 27 -3.02 -9.77 -3.97
N GLY A 28 -1.87 -9.39 -3.41
CA GLY A 28 -0.59 -10.02 -3.75
C GLY A 28 -0.59 -11.53 -3.59
N GLN A 29 -1.12 -12.02 -2.47
CA GLN A 29 -1.23 -13.45 -2.21
C GLN A 29 -2.16 -14.15 -3.22
N ILE A 30 -3.23 -13.49 -3.65
CA ILE A 30 -4.11 -14.01 -4.71
C ILE A 30 -3.38 -14.09 -6.05
N LEU A 31 -2.65 -13.03 -6.44
CA LEU A 31 -1.86 -13.03 -7.69
C LEU A 31 -0.78 -14.10 -7.68
N TYR A 32 -0.13 -14.31 -6.55
CA TYR A 32 0.84 -15.39 -6.41
C TYR A 32 0.14 -16.76 -6.51
N TYR A 33 -0.98 -16.94 -5.79
CA TYR A 33 -1.72 -18.19 -5.82
C TYR A 33 -2.22 -18.54 -7.23
N SER A 34 -2.65 -17.56 -8.03
CA SER A 34 -3.19 -17.81 -9.37
C SER A 34 -2.17 -18.46 -10.32
N ASP A 35 -0.88 -18.10 -10.22
CA ASP A 35 0.17 -18.69 -11.06
C ASP A 35 0.76 -19.97 -10.44
N HIS A 36 0.76 -20.09 -9.10
CA HIS A 36 1.56 -21.12 -8.41
C HIS A 36 0.73 -22.20 -7.70
N GLY A 37 -0.60 -22.04 -7.59
CA GLY A 37 -1.50 -22.97 -6.89
C GLY A 37 -1.29 -23.06 -5.37
N LYS A 38 -0.46 -22.18 -4.81
CA LYS A 38 -0.13 -22.09 -3.38
C LYS A 38 0.12 -20.64 -2.99
N PHE A 39 -0.08 -20.30 -1.72
CA PHE A 39 0.27 -18.99 -1.20
C PHE A 39 1.79 -18.85 -1.07
N PHE A 40 2.28 -17.61 -1.16
CA PHE A 40 3.67 -17.31 -0.84
C PHE A 40 3.91 -17.51 0.65
N ASP A 41 4.99 -18.24 0.99
CA ASP A 41 5.37 -18.50 2.37
C ASP A 41 6.08 -17.27 2.97
N GLY A 42 5.29 -16.41 3.61
CA GLY A 42 5.77 -15.18 4.24
C GLY A 42 4.96 -13.94 3.84
N ASP A 43 5.57 -12.76 3.99
CA ASP A 43 4.95 -11.53 3.52
C ASP A 43 5.22 -11.34 2.03
N ILE A 44 4.14 -11.32 1.25
CA ILE A 44 4.19 -11.14 -0.19
C ILE A 44 4.92 -9.86 -0.61
N HIS A 45 4.99 -8.81 0.22
CA HIS A 45 5.76 -7.60 -0.10
C HIS A 45 7.25 -7.89 -0.31
N ASP A 46 7.78 -8.90 0.37
CA ASP A 46 9.21 -9.27 0.33
C ASP A 46 9.55 -10.26 -0.79
N ALA A 47 8.55 -10.81 -1.49
CA ALA A 47 8.79 -11.75 -2.59
C ALA A 47 9.64 -11.11 -3.70
N THR A 48 10.77 -11.73 -4.03
CA THR A 48 11.69 -11.31 -5.10
C THR A 48 11.53 -12.12 -6.39
N ALA A 49 10.67 -13.13 -6.37
CA ALA A 49 10.33 -14.02 -7.48
C ALA A 49 8.88 -14.50 -7.34
N GLY A 50 8.32 -15.09 -8.40
CA GLY A 50 6.94 -15.60 -8.42
C GLY A 50 5.89 -14.51 -8.69
N LEU A 51 6.31 -13.25 -8.80
CA LEU A 51 5.53 -12.10 -9.27
C LEU A 51 6.47 -11.10 -9.94
N HIS A 52 6.04 -10.53 -11.06
CA HIS A 52 6.66 -9.33 -11.59
C HIS A 52 6.31 -8.14 -10.70
N LYS A 53 7.33 -7.43 -10.22
CA LYS A 53 7.16 -6.19 -9.44
C LYS A 53 8.03 -5.10 -10.02
N TRP A 54 7.49 -3.90 -10.19
CA TRP A 54 8.25 -2.77 -10.74
C TRP A 54 9.58 -2.48 -10.00
N ALA A 55 9.61 -2.74 -8.69
CA ALA A 55 10.82 -2.56 -7.88
C ALA A 55 11.96 -3.54 -8.24
N ILE A 56 11.67 -4.61 -8.97
CA ILE A 56 12.63 -5.59 -9.47
C ILE A 56 13.03 -5.16 -10.88
N GLU A 57 14.30 -4.83 -11.08
CA GLU A 57 14.83 -4.29 -12.35
C GLU A 57 14.48 -5.17 -13.56
N ALA A 58 14.67 -6.49 -13.43
CA ALA A 58 14.34 -7.45 -14.49
C ALA A 58 12.86 -7.44 -14.91
N SER A 59 11.94 -7.03 -14.02
CA SER A 59 10.51 -6.94 -14.32
C SER A 59 10.10 -5.65 -15.03
N GLN A 60 10.94 -4.61 -15.05
CA GLN A 60 10.54 -3.30 -15.56
C GLN A 60 10.24 -3.32 -17.06
N LYS A 61 11.00 -4.08 -17.85
CA LYS A 61 10.80 -4.15 -19.31
C LYS A 61 9.48 -4.84 -19.66
N VAL A 62 9.20 -5.98 -19.02
CA VAL A 62 7.97 -6.76 -19.28
C VAL A 62 6.73 -6.01 -18.80
N ILE A 63 6.74 -5.43 -17.59
CA ILE A 63 5.65 -4.58 -17.10
C ILE A 63 5.44 -3.39 -18.03
N SER A 64 6.52 -2.72 -18.47
CA SER A 64 6.38 -1.55 -19.34
C SER A 64 5.76 -1.88 -20.69
N ALA A 65 6.12 -3.02 -21.28
CA ALA A 65 5.53 -3.47 -22.54
C ALA A 65 4.05 -3.74 -22.33
N ASN A 66 3.71 -4.60 -21.38
CA ASN A 66 2.36 -5.04 -21.08
C ASN A 66 1.41 -3.87 -20.75
N VAL A 67 1.82 -2.97 -19.86
CA VAL A 67 1.00 -1.82 -19.45
C VAL A 67 0.74 -0.87 -20.62
N ARG A 68 1.73 -0.62 -21.49
CA ARG A 68 1.58 0.31 -22.62
C ARG A 68 0.75 -0.28 -23.75
N THR A 69 0.84 -1.58 -23.98
CA THR A 69 0.00 -2.28 -24.95
C THR A 69 -1.37 -2.65 -24.38
N HIS A 70 -1.56 -2.47 -23.07
CA HIS A 70 -2.75 -2.85 -22.32
C HIS A 70 -3.16 -4.31 -22.61
N THR A 71 -2.17 -5.21 -22.63
CA THR A 71 -2.36 -6.63 -23.00
C THR A 71 -3.16 -7.39 -21.94
N SER A 72 -2.96 -7.04 -20.67
CA SER A 72 -3.52 -7.77 -19.54
C SER A 72 -4.54 -6.93 -18.79
N TYR A 73 -5.44 -7.60 -18.08
CA TYR A 73 -6.43 -6.94 -17.25
C TYR A 73 -5.75 -6.13 -16.14
N ALA A 74 -5.91 -4.82 -16.16
CA ALA A 74 -5.23 -3.89 -15.27
C ALA A 74 -6.22 -3.30 -14.25
N PHE A 75 -5.93 -3.46 -12.96
CA PHE A 75 -6.83 -3.01 -11.91
C PHE A 75 -6.11 -2.37 -10.72
N THR A 76 -6.90 -1.72 -9.87
CA THR A 76 -6.47 -1.29 -8.54
C THR A 76 -7.60 -1.40 -7.53
N CYS A 77 -7.24 -1.35 -6.25
CA CYS A 77 -8.18 -1.37 -5.14
C CYS A 77 -7.98 -0.10 -4.31
N VAL A 78 -9.08 0.59 -4.04
CA VAL A 78 -9.14 1.77 -3.17
C VAL A 78 -9.92 1.44 -1.91
N ARG A 79 -9.90 2.34 -0.92
CA ARG A 79 -10.54 2.13 0.38
C ARG A 79 -11.15 3.42 0.89
N ASN A 80 -12.20 3.35 1.70
CA ASN A 80 -12.70 4.53 2.40
C ASN A 80 -11.53 5.30 3.06
N PRO A 81 -11.33 6.60 2.77
CA PRO A 81 -10.16 7.34 3.25
C PRO A 81 -10.00 7.33 4.77
N TYR A 82 -11.10 7.34 5.53
CA TYR A 82 -11.08 7.28 6.99
C TYR A 82 -10.54 5.94 7.49
N THR A 83 -11.07 4.82 6.97
CA THR A 83 -10.62 3.48 7.40
C THR A 83 -9.19 3.19 6.91
N ARG A 84 -8.80 3.76 5.76
CA ARG A 84 -7.42 3.68 5.26
C ARG A 84 -6.42 4.37 6.18
N ILE A 85 -6.66 5.64 6.54
CA ILE A 85 -5.73 6.39 7.41
C ILE A 85 -5.71 5.84 8.84
N LEU A 86 -6.84 5.31 9.34
CA LEU A 86 -6.89 4.58 10.61
C LEU A 86 -6.03 3.31 10.55
N SER A 87 -6.10 2.56 9.46
CA SER A 87 -5.25 1.38 9.26
C SER A 87 -3.76 1.76 9.20
N SER A 88 -3.42 2.91 8.61
CA SER A 88 -2.05 3.44 8.59
C SER A 88 -1.56 3.80 9.99
N PHE A 89 -2.41 4.41 10.81
CA PHE A 89 -2.08 4.76 12.18
C PHE A 89 -1.70 3.52 13.00
N PHE A 90 -2.56 2.51 13.03
CA PHE A 90 -2.29 1.31 13.82
C PHE A 90 -1.08 0.52 13.32
N ASP A 91 -0.93 0.35 12.01
CA ASP A 91 0.17 -0.43 11.45
C ASP A 91 1.52 0.32 11.51
N LYS A 92 1.54 1.60 11.10
CA LYS A 92 2.81 2.33 10.94
C LYS A 92 3.20 3.15 12.16
N ILE A 93 2.26 3.57 13.00
CA ILE A 93 2.58 4.41 14.15
C ILE A 93 2.55 3.57 15.44
N CYS A 94 1.44 2.88 15.70
CA CYS A 94 1.28 2.08 16.91
C CYS A 94 1.98 0.72 16.84
N GLY A 95 2.14 0.13 15.65
CA GLY A 95 2.71 -1.19 15.47
C GLY A 95 4.24 -1.22 15.49
N ILE A 96 4.79 -2.31 16.01
CA ILE A 96 6.18 -2.71 15.79
C ILE A 96 6.28 -3.39 14.42
N GLN A 97 7.21 -2.96 13.58
CA GLN A 97 7.43 -3.58 12.28
C GLN A 97 8.11 -4.94 12.47
N ARG A 98 8.07 -5.79 11.43
CA ARG A 98 8.60 -7.16 11.48
C ARG A 98 10.10 -7.26 11.81
N ASN A 99 10.85 -6.19 11.58
CA ASN A 99 12.26 -6.08 11.98
C ASN A 99 12.46 -5.74 13.47
N GLY A 100 11.40 -5.77 14.28
CA GLY A 100 11.42 -5.45 15.71
C GLY A 100 11.52 -3.95 16.02
N LYS A 101 11.42 -3.06 15.01
CA LYS A 101 11.60 -1.61 15.18
C LYS A 101 10.34 -0.83 14.84
N ARG A 102 10.25 0.39 15.36
CA ARG A 102 9.23 1.37 14.95
C ARG A 102 9.44 1.80 13.50
N TYR A 103 8.34 2.14 12.83
CA TYR A 103 8.38 2.59 11.44
C TYR A 103 9.24 3.86 11.30
N ARG A 104 10.12 3.87 10.29
CA ARG A 104 11.02 5.00 9.97
C ARG A 104 11.82 5.54 11.17
N GLY A 105 12.28 4.66 12.07
CA GLY A 105 13.23 5.01 13.13
C GLY A 105 12.76 6.16 14.02
N LYS A 106 13.29 7.37 13.81
CA LYS A 106 13.01 8.58 14.61
C LYS A 106 11.63 9.21 14.36
N LEU A 107 10.83 8.68 13.44
CA LEU A 107 9.48 9.21 13.17
C LEU A 107 8.60 9.17 14.42
N VAL A 108 8.44 8.01 15.05
CA VAL A 108 7.54 7.85 16.20
C VAL A 108 7.99 8.72 17.40
N PRO A 109 9.26 8.74 17.80
CA PRO A 109 9.74 9.71 18.80
C PRO A 109 9.41 11.17 18.47
N MET A 110 9.57 11.58 17.20
CA MET A 110 9.22 12.94 16.78
C MET A 110 7.72 13.22 16.91
N LEU A 111 6.87 12.24 16.57
CA LEU A 111 5.42 12.37 16.72
C LEU A 111 4.99 12.49 18.17
N ILE A 112 5.58 11.70 19.06
CA ILE A 112 5.36 11.82 20.51
C ILE A 112 5.70 13.24 20.96
N GLN A 113 6.91 13.72 20.61
CA GLN A 113 7.40 15.03 21.05
C GLN A 113 6.61 16.22 20.46
N LYS A 114 6.35 16.22 19.16
CA LYS A 114 5.79 17.40 18.45
C LYS A 114 4.27 17.40 18.35
N TYR A 115 3.66 16.22 18.29
CA TYR A 115 2.22 16.07 18.09
C TYR A 115 1.50 15.51 19.32
N GLY A 116 2.23 15.04 20.34
CA GLY A 116 1.64 14.48 21.55
C GLY A 116 0.90 13.17 21.27
N ILE A 117 1.44 12.35 20.37
CA ILE A 117 0.92 11.00 20.08
C ILE A 117 1.38 10.05 21.17
N GLU A 118 0.50 9.13 21.56
CA GLU A 118 0.82 7.98 22.43
C GLU A 118 0.72 6.68 21.61
N VAL A 119 1.59 5.71 21.89
CA VAL A 119 1.70 4.46 21.11
C VAL A 119 1.81 3.20 21.96
N GLY A 120 1.45 3.27 23.25
CA GLY A 120 1.47 2.13 24.16
C GLY A 120 2.87 1.72 24.62
N GLY A 121 3.71 2.69 24.98
CA GLY A 121 5.08 2.45 25.43
C GLY A 121 6.05 2.05 24.31
N GLU A 122 7.26 1.63 24.67
CA GLU A 122 8.31 1.28 23.70
C GLU A 122 7.89 0.09 22.82
N GLU A 123 7.34 -0.95 23.44
CA GLU A 123 6.90 -2.19 22.77
C GLU A 123 5.50 -2.10 22.15
N GLY A 124 4.72 -1.04 22.44
CA GLY A 124 3.38 -0.86 21.88
C GLY A 124 2.29 -1.73 22.53
N LYS A 125 2.52 -2.19 23.76
CA LYS A 125 1.63 -3.10 24.49
C LYS A 125 0.88 -2.42 25.64
N GLU A 126 1.31 -1.24 26.06
CA GLU A 126 0.67 -0.52 27.16
C GLU A 126 -0.65 0.11 26.70
N GLU A 127 -1.59 0.28 27.63
CA GLU A 127 -2.84 0.99 27.37
C GLU A 127 -2.59 2.48 27.19
N PHE A 128 -3.30 3.10 26.26
CA PHE A 128 -3.28 4.54 26.01
C PHE A 128 -4.58 4.98 25.33
N ASP A 129 -4.86 6.28 25.32
CA ASP A 129 -6.03 6.82 24.65
C ASP A 129 -5.85 6.80 23.12
N GLN A 130 -6.23 5.69 22.49
CA GLN A 130 -6.11 5.48 21.05
C GLN A 130 -6.90 6.52 20.25
N ILE A 131 -8.03 7.02 20.76
CA ILE A 131 -8.87 8.00 20.06
C ILE A 131 -8.18 9.36 20.06
N ARG A 132 -7.71 9.83 21.22
CA ARG A 132 -6.93 11.07 21.33
C ARG A 132 -5.66 10.99 20.50
N SER A 133 -4.93 9.88 20.58
CA SER A 133 -3.70 9.67 19.83
C SER A 133 -3.93 9.67 18.31
N PHE A 134 -5.01 9.00 17.84
CA PHE A 134 -5.41 9.04 16.43
C PHE A 134 -5.77 10.46 15.97
N ARG A 135 -6.51 11.23 16.78
CA ARG A 135 -6.79 12.64 16.47
C ARG A 135 -5.52 13.48 16.34
N ARG A 136 -4.50 13.23 17.18
CA ARG A 136 -3.17 13.87 17.06
C ARG A 136 -2.43 13.42 15.79
N PHE A 137 -2.50 12.14 15.44
CA PHE A 137 -1.98 11.64 14.17
C PHE A 137 -2.61 12.33 12.95
N LEU A 138 -3.90 12.61 12.97
CA LEU A 138 -4.56 13.33 11.88
C LEU A 138 -4.02 14.75 11.69
N LEU A 139 -3.60 15.44 12.75
CA LEU A 139 -2.92 16.72 12.64
C LEU A 139 -1.58 16.57 11.92
N PHE A 140 -0.76 15.58 12.31
CA PHE A 140 0.48 15.28 11.61
C PHE A 140 0.25 14.94 10.14
N ALA A 141 -0.69 14.05 9.84
CA ALA A 141 -0.99 13.65 8.47
C ALA A 141 -1.42 14.87 7.63
N ARG A 142 -2.32 15.73 8.16
CA ARG A 142 -2.70 16.99 7.54
C ARG A 142 -1.48 17.86 7.23
N ASP A 143 -0.57 18.02 8.19
CA ASP A 143 0.59 18.89 8.03
C ASP A 143 1.54 18.38 6.94
N THR A 144 1.79 17.08 6.88
CA THR A 144 2.62 16.48 5.82
C THR A 144 1.96 16.61 4.45
N ILE A 145 0.63 16.51 4.35
CA ILE A 145 -0.10 16.60 3.08
C ILE A 145 -0.18 18.05 2.60
N ARG A 146 -0.55 19.00 3.48
CA ARG A 146 -0.80 20.39 3.10
C ARG A 146 0.47 21.22 3.00
N TRP A 147 1.41 20.99 3.91
CA TRP A 147 2.57 21.86 4.10
C TRP A 147 3.90 21.15 3.93
N LYS A 148 3.91 19.83 3.68
CA LYS A 148 5.13 19.03 3.53
C LYS A 148 6.09 19.19 4.71
N ARG A 149 5.51 19.40 5.90
CA ARG A 149 6.23 19.58 7.16
C ARG A 149 5.66 18.61 8.20
N PRO A 150 6.50 18.04 9.08
CA PRO A 150 7.96 18.14 9.10
C PRO A 150 8.66 17.27 8.03
N MET A 151 7.89 16.60 7.16
CA MET A 151 8.39 15.75 6.08
C MET A 151 7.39 15.72 4.91
N GLU A 152 7.83 15.21 3.77
CA GLU A 152 6.94 14.84 2.65
C GLU A 152 5.89 13.80 3.09
N PRO A 153 4.69 13.80 2.49
CA PRO A 153 3.64 12.86 2.85
C PRO A 153 4.06 11.44 2.50
N ASP A 154 3.86 10.52 3.45
CA ASP A 154 4.18 9.12 3.24
C ASP A 154 3.12 8.43 2.38
N ILE A 155 3.52 7.38 1.65
CA ILE A 155 2.63 6.58 0.79
C ILE A 155 1.42 5.99 1.53
N HIS A 156 1.52 5.78 2.85
CA HIS A 156 0.46 5.17 3.65
C HIS A 156 -0.69 6.14 3.98
N TRP A 157 -0.47 7.45 4.01
CA TRP A 157 -1.52 8.45 4.29
C TRP A 157 -1.68 9.51 3.21
N SER A 158 -0.76 9.60 2.24
CA SER A 158 -0.95 10.38 1.01
C SER A 158 -2.20 9.95 0.24
N ALA A 159 -2.77 10.86 -0.56
CA ALA A 159 -4.00 10.62 -1.30
C ALA A 159 -3.88 9.42 -2.25
N MET A 160 -4.89 8.54 -2.25
CA MET A 160 -4.94 7.38 -3.16
C MET A 160 -4.92 7.82 -4.62
N SER A 161 -5.54 8.96 -4.94
CA SER A 161 -5.55 9.54 -6.28
C SER A 161 -4.15 9.78 -6.84
N GLY A 162 -3.15 10.12 -6.01
CA GLY A 162 -1.76 10.24 -6.45
C GLY A 162 -1.18 8.90 -6.93
N HIS A 163 -1.44 7.83 -6.17
CA HIS A 163 -0.99 6.47 -6.52
C HIS A 163 -1.63 5.98 -7.81
N VAL A 164 -2.95 6.17 -7.91
CA VAL A 164 -3.78 5.74 -9.05
C VAL A 164 -3.45 6.53 -10.31
N SER A 165 -3.33 7.86 -10.22
CA SER A 165 -3.04 8.74 -11.36
C SER A 165 -1.63 8.53 -11.93
N THR A 166 -0.64 8.20 -11.10
CA THR A 166 0.73 7.95 -11.58
C THR A 166 0.77 6.83 -12.62
N PHE A 167 -0.04 5.77 -12.44
CA PHE A 167 -0.16 4.69 -13.43
C PHE A 167 -0.70 5.21 -14.76
N ILE A 168 -1.76 6.02 -14.72
CA ILE A 168 -2.43 6.59 -15.89
C ILE A 168 -1.51 7.56 -16.63
N VAL A 169 -0.92 8.51 -15.91
CA VAL A 169 -0.04 9.54 -16.47
C VAL A 169 1.18 8.92 -17.15
N ASN A 170 1.65 7.76 -16.68
CA ASN A 170 2.78 7.05 -17.27
C ASN A 170 2.39 6.12 -18.43
N GLY A 171 1.12 6.14 -18.86
CA GLY A 171 0.63 5.44 -20.04
C GLY A 171 -0.19 4.18 -19.76
N GLY A 172 -0.52 3.90 -18.49
CA GLY A 172 -1.39 2.79 -18.13
C GLY A 172 -2.88 3.13 -18.24
N ARG A 173 -3.71 2.10 -18.32
CA ARG A 173 -5.18 2.20 -18.30
C ARG A 173 -5.73 1.14 -17.37
N TYR A 174 -6.77 1.47 -16.60
CA TYR A 174 -7.47 0.49 -15.76
C TYR A 174 -8.70 -0.04 -16.48
N ASP A 175 -8.90 -1.35 -16.37
CA ASP A 175 -10.16 -2.03 -16.64
C ASP A 175 -11.10 -1.90 -15.45
N ASN A 176 -10.55 -1.89 -14.22
CA ASN A 176 -11.37 -1.77 -13.00
C ASN A 176 -10.66 -1.06 -11.84
N ILE A 177 -11.45 -0.31 -11.07
CA ILE A 177 -11.06 0.29 -9.79
C ILE A 177 -12.18 -0.03 -8.80
N PHE A 178 -11.92 -0.93 -7.85
CA PHE A 178 -12.92 -1.36 -6.89
C PHE A 178 -12.57 -0.99 -5.45
N TRP A 179 -13.55 -1.14 -4.56
CA TRP A 179 -13.47 -0.74 -3.16
C TRP A 179 -13.10 -1.93 -2.27
N THR A 180 -12.23 -1.71 -1.30
CA THR A 180 -11.90 -2.70 -0.25
C THR A 180 -13.17 -3.11 0.51
N GLU A 181 -14.12 -2.21 0.68
CA GLU A 181 -15.42 -2.46 1.30
C GLU A 181 -16.30 -3.46 0.52
N LYS A 182 -16.00 -3.67 -0.77
CA LYS A 182 -16.64 -4.61 -1.68
C LYS A 182 -15.63 -5.62 -2.25
N PHE A 183 -14.64 -5.99 -1.44
CA PHE A 183 -13.46 -6.74 -1.89
C PHE A 183 -13.79 -8.01 -2.67
N ASN A 184 -14.71 -8.85 -2.18
CA ASN A 184 -15.05 -10.11 -2.84
C ASN A 184 -15.73 -9.90 -4.20
N GLU A 185 -16.62 -8.90 -4.30
CA GLU A 185 -17.28 -8.55 -5.56
C GLU A 185 -16.23 -8.07 -6.58
N GLY A 186 -15.35 -7.16 -6.16
CA GLY A 186 -14.28 -6.63 -7.02
C GLY A 186 -13.26 -7.67 -7.46
N MET A 187 -12.78 -8.51 -6.54
CA MET A 187 -11.87 -9.62 -6.91
C MET A 187 -12.56 -10.68 -7.77
N GLY A 188 -13.86 -10.89 -7.60
CA GLY A 188 -14.65 -11.76 -8.46
C GLY A 188 -14.73 -11.29 -9.91
N GLU A 189 -14.51 -10.00 -10.19
CA GLU A 189 -14.37 -9.48 -11.56
C GLU A 189 -12.97 -9.66 -12.12
N VAL A 190 -11.94 -9.59 -11.27
CA VAL A 190 -10.52 -9.77 -11.67
C VAL A 190 -10.21 -11.22 -12.02
N LEU A 191 -10.83 -12.19 -11.33
CA LEU A 191 -10.50 -13.61 -11.42
C LEU A 191 -11.36 -14.41 -12.43
N LYS A 192 -12.00 -13.73 -13.38
CA LYS A 192 -12.78 -14.37 -14.46
C LYS A 192 -11.87 -14.78 -15.61
#